data_AF-D8SHX7-F1
#
_entry.id   AF-D8SHX7-F1
#
_cell.length_a   1.000
_cell.length_b   1.000
_cell.length_c   1.000
_cell.angle_alpha   90.00
_cell.angle_beta   90.00
_cell.angle_gamma   90.00
#
_symmetry.space_group_name_H-M   'P 1'
#
loop_
_entity.id
_entity.type
_entity.pdbx_description
1 polymer ?
#
loop_
_entity_poly.entity_id
_entity_poly.type
_entity_poly.pdbx_seq_one_letter_code
_entity_poly.pdbx_strand_id
1 'polypeptide(L)'
;MTHSIEFAAPLLCSRRSSGVARLNCCCSSQFSPVPAAQNGRRAFVLSSGLVAGLFTSVTEDARAGLEKYMKKKKLDPLETYIPGIILCQSQFQELEAKLGGEKVEYQDARSLLRSGPAGSLRSNIRAVAEYASESGDGAAAADAVKLCLRSLEDLDSLLLRRSRDDTSITVDSMKAKLGTSMQALDRLLQTVPQPILEQGKAAAMAFLDDTPEVVTDDVDIKSLEDLITTTK
;
A
#
# COMPACT_ATOMS: atom_id res chain seq x y z
N MET A 1 57.16 -2.16 4.29
CA MET A 1 57.36 -2.07 2.83
C MET A 1 56.09 -1.51 2.23
N THR A 2 56.11 -0.20 2.02
CA THR A 2 55.08 0.64 1.41
C THR A 2 55.19 0.56 -0.10
N HIS A 3 54.08 0.37 -0.82
CA HIS A 3 53.99 0.79 -2.22
C HIS A 3 52.61 1.38 -2.49
N SER A 4 52.58 2.71 -2.48
CA SER A 4 51.59 3.57 -3.14
C SER A 4 52.08 3.85 -4.57
N ILE A 5 51.21 3.75 -5.58
CA ILE A 5 51.29 4.42 -6.90
C ILE A 5 49.82 4.52 -7.38
N GLU A 6 49.12 5.65 -7.36
CA GLU A 6 49.22 6.93 -8.08
C GLU A 6 48.59 6.93 -9.50
N PHE A 7 47.57 7.79 -9.62
CA PHE A 7 46.93 8.48 -10.76
C PHE A 7 47.19 8.09 -12.23
N ALA A 8 46.11 8.06 -13.02
CA ALA A 8 46.00 8.91 -14.22
C ALA A 8 44.55 8.94 -14.77
N ALA A 9 43.95 10.12 -14.80
CA ALA A 9 42.87 10.48 -15.72
C ALA A 9 43.47 11.09 -17.00
N PRO A 10 42.73 11.09 -18.13
CA PRO A 10 42.86 12.18 -19.07
C PRO A 10 41.51 12.84 -19.37
N LEU A 11 41.59 14.16 -19.41
CA LEU A 11 40.61 15.10 -19.93
C LEU A 11 40.73 15.21 -21.47
N LEU A 12 39.66 15.80 -22.05
CA LEU A 12 39.60 16.74 -23.19
C LEU A 12 39.06 16.26 -24.55
N CYS A 13 37.98 16.97 -24.92
CA CYS A 13 37.66 17.59 -26.22
C CYS A 13 37.37 16.68 -27.43
N SER A 14 36.57 17.05 -28.44
CA SER A 14 35.53 18.07 -28.71
C SER A 14 35.30 17.98 -30.23
N ARG A 15 34.04 18.05 -30.70
CA ARG A 15 33.53 18.51 -32.03
C ARG A 15 34.32 18.13 -33.31
N ARG A 16 33.69 17.66 -34.39
CA ARG A 16 32.70 18.41 -35.21
C ARG A 16 32.13 17.52 -36.35
N SER A 17 30.96 17.96 -36.82
CA SER A 17 30.12 17.56 -37.98
C SER A 17 30.88 17.10 -39.26
N SER A 18 30.26 16.45 -40.25
CA SER A 18 28.95 16.71 -40.90
C SER A 18 28.67 15.56 -41.88
N GLY A 19 27.45 15.00 -41.98
CA GLY A 19 26.46 15.35 -43.01
C GLY A 19 26.29 14.18 -44.02
N VAL A 20 25.20 13.91 -44.74
CA VAL A 20 23.81 14.36 -44.87
C VAL A 20 23.12 13.29 -45.74
N ALA A 21 21.88 12.87 -45.41
CA ALA A 21 20.76 12.57 -46.34
C ALA A 21 19.62 11.96 -45.49
N ARG A 22 18.66 12.76 -45.00
CA ARG A 22 17.36 13.13 -45.61
C ARG A 22 16.53 11.93 -46.08
N LEU A 23 15.45 11.67 -45.35
CA LEU A 23 14.08 11.63 -45.86
C LEU A 23 13.14 12.07 -44.74
N ASN A 24 12.18 12.92 -45.11
CA ASN A 24 11.33 13.75 -44.27
C ASN A 24 9.87 13.48 -44.63
N CYS A 25 8.96 13.44 -43.64
CA CYS A 25 7.59 14.01 -43.62
C CYS A 25 6.87 13.49 -42.35
N CYS A 26 6.84 14.24 -41.22
CA CYS A 26 5.74 15.11 -40.72
C CYS A 26 4.42 14.36 -40.43
N CYS A 27 3.84 14.37 -39.21
CA CYS A 27 3.30 15.55 -38.53
C CYS A 27 3.30 15.49 -36.97
N SER A 28 3.85 16.57 -36.42
CA SER A 28 3.63 17.33 -35.19
C SER A 28 2.61 16.93 -34.12
N SER A 29 3.13 16.88 -32.89
CA SER A 29 2.51 17.34 -31.63
C SER A 29 2.15 18.83 -31.65
N GLN A 30 0.99 19.20 -31.09
CA GLN A 30 0.74 20.36 -30.20
C GLN A 30 -0.77 20.52 -29.99
N PHE A 31 -1.25 20.40 -28.75
CA PHE A 31 -1.63 21.54 -27.90
C PHE A 31 -2.52 22.56 -28.65
N SER A 32 -3.82 22.51 -28.37
CA SER A 32 -4.77 23.54 -28.76
C SER A 32 -4.78 24.68 -27.74
N PRO A 33 -4.42 25.91 -28.13
CA PRO A 33 -5.03 27.11 -27.61
C PRO A 33 -6.14 27.57 -28.56
N VAL A 34 -7.32 27.81 -28.02
CA VAL A 34 -8.47 28.39 -28.72
C VAL A 34 -8.16 29.84 -29.11
N PRO A 35 -8.40 30.26 -30.37
CA PRO A 35 -8.13 31.64 -30.80
C PRO A 35 -9.28 32.59 -30.45
N ALA A 36 -8.90 33.75 -29.91
CA ALA A 36 -9.74 34.93 -29.80
C ALA A 36 -9.77 35.70 -31.13
N ALA A 37 -10.97 36.01 -31.61
CA ALA A 37 -11.19 36.95 -32.71
C ALA A 37 -11.47 38.36 -32.13
N GLN A 38 -10.77 39.35 -32.69
CA GLN A 38 -10.91 40.78 -32.37
C GLN A 38 -12.01 41.43 -33.22
N ASN A 39 -12.84 42.29 -32.61
CA ASN A 39 -12.91 43.74 -32.90
C ASN A 39 -14.31 44.33 -32.63
N GLY A 40 -14.37 45.19 -31.61
CA GLY A 40 -15.47 46.11 -31.37
C GLY A 40 -14.93 47.27 -30.52
N ARG A 41 -14.43 48.31 -31.19
CA ARG A 41 -13.88 49.53 -30.58
C ARG A 41 -14.95 50.22 -29.74
N ARG A 42 -14.79 50.29 -28.41
CA ARG A 42 -15.12 51.47 -27.60
C ARG A 42 -14.22 51.50 -26.36
N ALA A 43 -13.35 52.51 -26.33
CA ALA A 43 -12.61 52.90 -25.15
C ALA A 43 -13.59 53.47 -24.11
N PHE A 44 -13.49 53.02 -22.86
CA PHE A 44 -13.86 53.86 -21.72
C PHE A 44 -12.76 53.76 -20.66
N VAL A 45 -12.47 54.93 -20.13
CA VAL A 45 -11.31 55.32 -19.36
C VAL A 45 -11.54 55.05 -17.87
N LEU A 46 -10.47 54.63 -17.19
CA LEU A 46 -10.14 54.75 -15.77
C LEU A 46 -11.30 54.82 -14.74
N SER A 47 -11.38 53.79 -13.89
CA SER A 47 -11.53 54.05 -12.45
C SER A 47 -10.73 53.02 -11.65
N SER A 48 -9.83 53.54 -10.82
CA SER A 48 -9.10 52.81 -9.79
C SER A 48 -10.10 52.36 -8.74
N GLY A 49 -10.23 51.05 -8.52
CA GLY A 49 -11.12 50.46 -7.54
C GLY A 49 -10.45 49.27 -6.87
N LEU A 50 -10.08 49.46 -5.60
CA LEU A 50 -9.62 48.44 -4.66
C LEU A 50 -10.50 47.17 -4.75
N VAL A 51 -9.95 46.07 -5.29
CA VAL A 51 -10.45 44.72 -5.01
C VAL A 51 -9.60 44.16 -3.87
N ALA A 52 -9.78 44.75 -2.69
CA ALA A 52 -9.40 44.12 -1.44
C ALA A 52 -10.62 43.36 -0.91
N GLY A 53 -10.48 42.05 -0.70
CA GLY A 53 -11.45 41.27 0.09
C GLY A 53 -12.34 40.30 -0.70
N LEU A 54 -11.75 39.38 -1.46
CA LEU A 54 -12.37 38.07 -1.73
C LEU A 54 -11.53 36.95 -1.11
N PHE A 55 -11.23 37.07 0.18
CA PHE A 55 -10.78 35.94 0.97
C PHE A 55 -11.49 35.94 2.32
N THR A 56 -12.15 34.81 2.57
CA THR A 56 -12.60 34.26 3.86
C THR A 56 -13.73 34.97 4.60
N SER A 57 -14.96 34.64 4.24
CA SER A 57 -16.03 34.42 5.22
C SER A 57 -16.68 33.07 4.91
N VAL A 58 -16.03 31.99 5.37
CA VAL A 58 -16.75 30.72 5.58
C VAL A 58 -17.83 31.04 6.61
N THR A 59 -19.08 30.97 6.20
CA THR A 59 -20.23 31.21 7.09
C THR A 59 -20.16 30.24 8.28
N GLU A 60 -20.52 30.69 9.48
CA GLU A 60 -20.55 29.81 10.67
C GLU A 60 -21.45 28.59 10.45
N ASP A 61 -22.50 28.72 9.64
CA ASP A 61 -23.36 27.60 9.23
C ASP A 61 -22.63 26.55 8.37
N ALA A 62 -21.68 26.96 7.52
CA ALA A 62 -20.84 26.03 6.76
C ALA A 62 -19.82 25.32 7.68
N ARG A 63 -19.29 26.00 8.71
CA ARG A 63 -18.47 25.36 9.75
C ARG A 63 -19.29 24.39 10.60
N ALA A 64 -20.50 24.76 11.03
CA ALA A 64 -21.39 23.90 11.82
C ALA A 64 -21.90 22.69 11.02
N GLY A 65 -22.16 22.87 9.72
CA GLY A 65 -22.46 21.80 8.78
C GLY A 65 -21.28 20.84 8.61
N LEU A 66 -20.09 21.37 8.33
CA LEU A 66 -18.85 20.58 8.23
C LEU A 66 -18.49 19.88 9.54
N GLU A 67 -18.75 20.48 10.69
CA GLU A 67 -18.54 19.88 12.01
C GLU A 67 -19.49 18.69 12.22
N LYS A 68 -20.74 18.77 11.77
CA LYS A 68 -21.66 17.61 11.76
C LYS A 68 -21.19 16.48 10.84
N TYR A 69 -20.59 16.79 9.69
CA TYR A 69 -20.01 15.80 8.78
C TYR A 69 -18.67 15.22 9.27
N MET A 70 -17.82 16.03 9.92
CA MET A 70 -16.59 15.60 10.59
C MET A 70 -16.87 14.75 11.83
N LYS A 71 -17.89 15.11 12.63
CA LYS A 71 -18.35 14.30 13.77
C LYS A 71 -18.85 12.91 13.36
N LYS A 72 -19.35 12.76 12.12
CA LYS A 72 -19.79 11.48 11.55
C LYS A 72 -18.66 10.65 10.92
N LYS A 73 -17.47 11.23 10.76
CA LYS A 73 -16.28 10.63 10.13
C LYS A 73 -15.12 10.46 11.11
N LYS A 74 -15.39 10.49 12.41
CA LYS A 74 -14.39 10.08 13.41
C LYS A 74 -14.11 8.60 13.19
N LEU A 75 -12.83 8.23 13.12
CA LEU A 75 -12.41 6.83 13.11
C LEU A 75 -13.03 6.09 14.30
N ASP A 76 -13.25 4.79 14.13
CA ASP A 76 -13.58 3.92 15.26
C ASP A 76 -12.44 3.96 16.28
N PRO A 77 -12.68 3.65 17.56
CA PRO A 77 -11.61 3.66 18.56
C PRO A 77 -10.41 2.82 18.09
N LEU A 78 -9.20 3.26 18.45
CA LEU A 78 -7.94 2.64 18.04
C LEU A 78 -7.89 1.13 18.36
N GLU A 79 -8.52 0.72 19.46
CA GLU A 79 -8.66 -0.67 19.92
C GLU A 79 -9.28 -1.60 18.85
N THR A 80 -10.12 -1.09 17.96
CA THR A 80 -10.79 -1.88 16.92
C THR A 80 -9.82 -2.36 15.84
N TYR A 81 -8.78 -1.59 15.54
CA TYR A 81 -7.90 -1.84 14.39
C TYR A 81 -6.69 -2.72 14.73
N ILE A 82 -6.22 -2.68 15.98
CA ILE A 82 -5.02 -3.39 16.41
C ILE A 82 -5.14 -4.91 16.32
N PRO A 83 -6.25 -5.56 16.76
CA PRO A 83 -6.38 -7.01 16.67
C PRO A 83 -6.24 -7.51 15.23
N GLY A 84 -6.83 -6.80 14.26
CA GLY A 84 -6.72 -7.15 12.85
C GLY A 84 -5.29 -7.09 12.30
N ILE A 85 -4.45 -6.17 12.80
CA ILE A 85 -3.04 -6.10 12.43
C ILE A 85 -2.26 -7.28 13.02
N ILE A 86 -2.51 -7.61 14.29
CA ILE A 86 -1.84 -8.72 14.99
C ILE A 86 -2.21 -10.06 14.33
N LEU A 87 -3.49 -10.28 14.05
CA LEU A 87 -3.95 -11.48 13.32
C LEU A 87 -3.32 -11.57 11.93
N CYS A 88 -3.11 -10.42 11.26
CA CYS A 88 -2.42 -10.38 9.98
C CYS A 88 -0.93 -10.75 10.11
N GLN A 89 -0.26 -10.37 11.20
CA GLN A 89 1.12 -10.83 11.46
C GLN A 89 1.18 -12.35 11.60
N SER A 90 0.24 -12.97 12.33
CA SER A 90 0.13 -14.43 12.42
C SER A 90 -0.12 -15.08 11.06
N GLN A 91 -1.00 -14.48 10.24
CA GLN A 91 -1.25 -14.94 8.87
C GLN A 91 0.00 -14.86 7.98
N PHE A 92 0.86 -13.84 8.17
CA PHE A 92 2.13 -13.75 7.43
C PHE A 92 3.16 -14.79 7.90
N GLN A 93 3.16 -15.17 9.17
CA GLN A 93 3.98 -16.28 9.65
C GLN A 93 3.53 -17.61 9.05
N GLU A 94 2.22 -17.84 8.93
CA GLU A 94 1.69 -19.02 8.22
C GLU A 94 2.11 -19.03 6.74
N LEU A 95 2.06 -17.87 6.08
CA LEU A 95 2.51 -17.72 4.71
C LEU A 95 4.01 -18.03 4.57
N GLU A 96 4.84 -17.55 5.48
CA GLU A 96 6.28 -17.85 5.50
C GLU A 96 6.55 -19.35 5.64
N ALA A 97 5.79 -20.03 6.50
CA ALA A 97 5.87 -21.48 6.66
C ALA A 97 5.48 -22.22 5.37
N LYS A 98 4.39 -21.81 4.71
CA LYS A 98 3.96 -22.39 3.42
C LYS A 98 5.00 -22.19 2.30
N LEU A 99 5.68 -21.04 2.28
CA LEU A 99 6.78 -20.79 1.35
C LEU A 99 8.03 -21.65 1.65
N GLY A 100 8.17 -22.17 2.86
CA GLY A 100 9.25 -23.08 3.26
C GLY A 100 8.98 -24.57 3.02
N GLY A 101 7.77 -24.94 2.60
CA GLY A 101 7.40 -26.34 2.35
C GLY A 101 8.06 -26.94 1.11
N GLU A 102 8.02 -28.28 1.01
CA GLU A 102 8.59 -29.05 -0.11
C GLU A 102 7.88 -28.73 -1.44
N LYS A 103 6.56 -28.50 -1.40
CA LYS A 103 5.74 -28.10 -2.54
C LYS A 103 5.03 -26.79 -2.24
N VAL A 104 5.46 -25.72 -2.89
CA VAL A 104 4.89 -24.38 -2.69
C VAL A 104 3.79 -24.12 -3.72
N GLU A 105 2.55 -24.02 -3.25
CA GLU A 105 1.40 -23.62 -4.07
C GLU A 105 1.29 -22.08 -4.08
N TYR A 106 1.87 -21.45 -5.10
CA TYR A 106 1.97 -19.98 -5.17
C TYR A 106 0.62 -19.27 -5.34
N GLN A 107 -0.39 -19.93 -5.92
CA GLN A 107 -1.76 -19.37 -6.01
C GLN A 107 -2.45 -19.32 -4.65
N ASP A 108 -2.23 -20.33 -3.81
CA ASP A 108 -2.81 -20.37 -2.46
C ASP A 108 -2.14 -19.36 -1.55
N ALA A 109 -0.81 -19.25 -1.63
CA ALA A 109 -0.03 -18.21 -0.97
C ALA A 109 -0.54 -16.80 -1.34
N ARG A 110 -0.87 -16.59 -2.61
CA ARG A 110 -1.42 -15.34 -3.14
C ARG A 110 -2.86 -15.08 -2.70
N SER A 111 -3.65 -16.14 -2.52
CA SER A 111 -5.02 -16.06 -2.01
C SER A 111 -5.04 -15.64 -0.54
N LEU A 112 -4.11 -16.16 0.28
CA LEU A 112 -3.94 -15.73 1.67
C LEU A 112 -3.71 -14.23 1.81
N LEU A 113 -2.89 -13.62 0.94
CA LEU A 113 -2.65 -12.17 0.97
C LEU A 113 -3.88 -11.31 0.65
N ARG A 114 -4.93 -11.90 0.07
CA ARG A 114 -6.15 -11.20 -0.36
C ARG A 114 -7.38 -11.48 0.50
N SER A 115 -7.30 -12.46 1.40
CA SER A 115 -8.41 -12.91 2.22
C SER A 115 -8.05 -12.86 3.71
N GLY A 116 -9.05 -13.07 4.56
CA GLY A 116 -8.86 -13.06 6.00
C GLY A 116 -8.39 -11.70 6.54
N PRO A 117 -7.55 -11.68 7.58
CA PRO A 117 -7.01 -10.46 8.18
C PRO A 117 -6.23 -9.57 7.20
N ALA A 118 -5.49 -10.16 6.25
CA ALA A 118 -4.74 -9.41 5.23
C ALA A 118 -5.64 -8.57 4.31
N GLY A 119 -6.89 -9.00 4.07
CA GLY A 119 -7.85 -8.28 3.24
C GLY A 119 -8.27 -6.91 3.82
N SER A 120 -8.29 -6.78 5.15
CA SER A 120 -8.60 -5.52 5.84
C SER A 120 -7.36 -4.76 6.33
N LEU A 121 -6.16 -5.31 6.15
CA LEU A 121 -4.91 -4.74 6.65
C LEU A 121 -4.72 -3.27 6.22
N ARG A 122 -4.97 -2.96 4.94
CA ARG A 122 -4.76 -1.61 4.39
C ARG A 122 -5.60 -0.54 5.10
N SER A 123 -6.86 -0.85 5.44
CA SER A 123 -7.70 0.09 6.21
C SER A 123 -7.21 0.20 7.65
N ASN A 124 -6.87 -0.92 8.28
CA ASN A 124 -6.46 -0.96 9.68
C ASN A 124 -5.16 -0.18 9.92
N ILE A 125 -4.12 -0.40 9.10
CA ILE A 125 -2.83 0.28 9.27
C ILE A 125 -2.91 1.78 8.95
N ARG A 126 -3.81 2.19 8.06
CA ARG A 126 -4.07 3.61 7.78
C ARG A 126 -4.73 4.29 8.96
N ALA A 127 -5.70 3.62 9.59
CA ALA A 127 -6.35 4.14 10.77
C ALA A 127 -5.37 4.31 11.93
N VAL A 128 -4.50 3.32 12.17
CA VAL A 128 -3.44 3.43 13.19
C VAL A 128 -2.47 4.57 12.89
N ALA A 129 -2.09 4.77 11.63
CA ALA A 129 -1.21 5.88 11.26
C ALA A 129 -1.87 7.26 11.44
N GLU A 130 -3.19 7.37 11.28
CA GLU A 130 -3.94 8.58 11.56
C GLU A 130 -3.92 8.90 13.07
N TYR A 131 -4.17 7.91 13.93
CA TYR A 131 -4.02 8.05 15.39
C TYR A 131 -2.60 8.41 15.83
N ALA A 132 -1.58 7.81 15.21
CA ALA A 132 -0.19 8.15 15.46
C ALA A 132 0.13 9.59 15.04
N SER A 133 -0.51 10.10 13.98
CA SER A 133 -0.36 11.47 13.51
C SER A 133 -0.91 12.49 14.51
N GLU A 134 -2.03 12.18 15.15
CA GLU A 134 -2.59 13.00 16.25
C GLU A 134 -1.68 13.02 17.49
N SER A 135 -0.91 11.94 17.70
CA SER A 135 -0.01 11.78 18.85
C SER A 135 1.41 12.35 18.63
N GLY A 136 1.73 12.82 17.42
CA GLY A 136 3.02 13.40 17.06
C GLY A 136 3.98 12.49 16.29
N ASP A 137 3.66 11.21 16.13
CA ASP A 137 4.48 10.18 15.46
C ASP A 137 4.07 9.91 14.00
N GLY A 138 3.29 10.82 13.40
CA GLY A 138 2.67 10.61 12.09
C GLY A 138 3.63 10.35 10.94
N ALA A 139 4.82 10.96 10.95
CA ALA A 139 5.82 10.74 9.90
C ALA A 139 6.37 9.30 9.92
N ALA A 140 6.74 8.80 11.11
CA ALA A 140 7.24 7.45 11.29
C ALA A 140 6.17 6.40 10.93
N ALA A 141 4.93 6.63 11.39
CA ALA A 141 3.81 5.74 11.08
C ALA A 141 3.48 5.74 9.57
N ALA A 142 3.45 6.90 8.92
CA ALA A 142 3.18 7.00 7.49
C ALA A 142 4.26 6.30 6.65
N ASP A 143 5.53 6.40 7.04
CA ASP A 143 6.62 5.73 6.33
C ASP A 143 6.61 4.21 6.56
N ALA A 144 6.27 3.75 7.77
CA ALA A 144 6.02 2.34 8.04
C ALA A 144 4.89 1.78 7.16
N VAL A 145 3.76 2.49 7.04
CA VAL A 145 2.64 2.10 6.17
C VAL A 145 3.06 2.02 4.71
N LYS A 146 3.78 3.02 4.19
CA LYS A 146 4.28 3.02 2.80
C LYS A 146 5.19 1.83 2.54
N LEU A 147 6.13 1.57 3.46
CA LEU A 147 7.06 0.47 3.35
C LEU A 147 6.32 -0.87 3.32
N CYS A 148 5.39 -1.08 4.26
CA CYS A 148 4.59 -2.30 4.35
C CYS A 148 3.76 -2.55 3.09
N LEU A 149 3.02 -1.56 2.60
CA LEU A 149 2.16 -1.75 1.42
C LEU A 149 2.99 -2.01 0.17
N ARG A 150 4.11 -1.29 0.01
CA ARG A 150 5.02 -1.50 -1.12
C ARG A 150 5.65 -2.90 -1.10
N SER A 151 6.10 -3.38 0.05
CA SER A 151 6.68 -4.72 0.15
C SER A 151 5.65 -5.83 -0.09
N LEU A 152 4.39 -5.63 0.31
CA LEU A 152 3.30 -6.56 0.00
C LEU A 152 2.90 -6.56 -1.48
N GLU A 153 2.88 -5.39 -2.14
CA GLU A 153 2.65 -5.28 -3.58
C GLU A 153 3.78 -5.95 -4.39
N ASP A 154 5.03 -5.76 -3.97
CA ASP A 154 6.20 -6.46 -4.53
C ASP A 154 6.06 -7.98 -4.34
N LEU A 155 5.70 -8.44 -3.13
CA LEU A 155 5.50 -9.86 -2.83
C LEU A 155 4.40 -10.47 -3.71
N ASP A 156 3.24 -9.80 -3.84
CA ASP A 156 2.15 -10.27 -4.70
C ASP A 156 2.59 -10.43 -6.15
N SER A 157 3.39 -9.48 -6.63
CA SER A 157 3.92 -9.51 -8.00
C SER A 157 4.87 -10.69 -8.19
N LEU A 158 5.73 -10.98 -7.19
CA LEU A 158 6.62 -12.14 -7.21
C LEU A 158 5.83 -13.45 -7.19
N LEU A 159 4.82 -13.57 -6.33
CA LEU A 159 3.96 -14.76 -6.25
C LEU A 159 3.20 -14.99 -7.56
N LEU A 160 2.64 -13.94 -8.16
CA LEU A 160 1.95 -14.03 -9.45
C LEU A 160 2.89 -14.50 -10.57
N ARG A 161 4.07 -13.89 -10.69
CA ARG A 161 5.05 -14.29 -11.71
C ARG A 161 5.52 -15.73 -11.50
N ARG A 162 5.79 -16.08 -10.25
CA ARG A 162 6.23 -17.42 -9.89
C ARG A 162 5.16 -18.48 -10.16
N SER A 163 3.89 -18.15 -9.95
CA SER A 163 2.75 -19.02 -10.30
C SER A 163 2.59 -19.24 -11.82
N ARG A 164 3.27 -18.44 -12.66
CA ARG A 164 3.34 -18.57 -14.12
C ARG A 164 4.67 -19.18 -14.57
N ASP A 165 5.29 -19.98 -13.70
CA ASP A 165 6.54 -20.71 -13.94
C ASP A 165 7.78 -19.85 -14.20
N ASP A 166 7.81 -18.61 -13.69
CA ASP A 166 9.02 -17.79 -13.73
C ASP A 166 10.08 -18.33 -12.77
N THR A 167 11.09 -19.00 -13.34
CA THR A 167 12.17 -19.65 -12.59
C THR A 167 13.19 -18.68 -12.01
N SER A 168 13.22 -17.43 -12.49
CA SER A 168 14.17 -16.41 -12.05
C SER A 168 13.94 -15.90 -10.62
N ILE A 169 12.73 -16.13 -10.09
CA ILE A 169 12.32 -15.68 -8.76
C ILE A 169 12.63 -16.75 -7.73
N THR A 170 13.39 -16.38 -6.70
CA THR A 170 13.74 -17.27 -5.59
C THR A 170 12.75 -17.16 -4.45
N VAL A 171 12.56 -18.25 -3.70
CA VAL A 171 11.77 -18.25 -2.46
C VAL A 171 12.32 -17.24 -1.45
N ASP A 172 13.64 -17.12 -1.36
CA ASP A 172 14.30 -16.16 -0.48
C ASP A 172 13.90 -14.71 -0.78
N SER A 173 13.74 -14.36 -2.07
CA SER A 173 13.29 -13.02 -2.45
C SER A 173 11.87 -12.72 -1.95
N MET A 174 10.99 -13.73 -1.95
CA MET A 174 9.62 -13.62 -1.44
C MET A 174 9.61 -13.52 0.08
N LYS A 175 10.38 -14.37 0.77
CA LYS A 175 10.55 -14.30 2.24
C LYS A 175 11.15 -12.97 2.69
N ALA A 176 12.12 -12.43 1.96
CA ALA A 176 12.70 -11.12 2.26
C ALA A 176 11.66 -9.98 2.19
N LYS A 177 10.75 -10.02 1.19
CA LYS A 177 9.66 -9.05 1.09
C LYS A 177 8.65 -9.21 2.23
N LEU A 178 8.31 -10.44 2.59
CA LEU A 178 7.45 -10.75 3.73
C LEU A 178 8.06 -10.24 5.04
N GLY A 179 9.34 -10.52 5.31
CA GLY A 179 10.05 -10.03 6.49
C GLY A 179 10.14 -8.49 6.54
N THR A 180 10.29 -7.83 5.38
CA THR A 180 10.23 -6.35 5.30
C THR A 180 8.85 -5.83 5.70
N SER A 181 7.78 -6.49 5.25
CA SER A 181 6.40 -6.15 5.63
C SER A 181 6.17 -6.33 7.13
N MET A 182 6.61 -7.45 7.72
CA MET A 182 6.47 -7.72 9.15
C MET A 182 7.20 -6.68 10.00
N GLN A 183 8.46 -6.36 9.66
CA GLN A 183 9.22 -5.32 10.36
C GLN A 183 8.56 -3.94 10.26
N ALA A 184 7.93 -3.64 9.12
CA ALA A 184 7.18 -2.40 8.96
C ALA A 184 5.93 -2.35 9.84
N LEU A 185 5.23 -3.48 9.99
CA LEU A 185 4.10 -3.59 10.94
C LEU A 185 4.56 -3.44 12.39
N ASP A 186 5.68 -4.04 12.79
CA ASP A 186 6.22 -3.89 14.14
C ASP A 186 6.55 -2.42 14.46
N ARG A 187 7.16 -1.71 13.51
CA ARG A 187 7.44 -0.27 13.64
C ARG A 187 6.16 0.55 13.77
N LEU A 188 5.09 0.17 13.09
CA LEU A 188 3.79 0.83 13.22
C LEU A 188 3.17 0.56 14.60
N LEU A 189 3.24 -0.67 15.10
CA LEU A 189 2.71 -1.01 16.43
C LEU A 189 3.49 -0.34 17.57
N GLN A 190 4.76 0.02 17.34
CA GLN A 190 5.54 0.81 18.30
C GLN A 190 5.02 2.24 18.50
N THR A 191 4.26 2.80 17.55
CA THR A 191 3.66 4.14 17.70
C THR A 191 2.36 4.11 18.52
N VAL A 192 1.88 2.92 18.90
CA VAL A 192 0.64 2.74 19.66
C VAL A 192 0.95 2.76 21.16
N PRO A 193 0.14 3.43 22.00
CA PRO A 193 0.28 3.37 23.45
C PRO A 193 0.20 1.92 23.97
N GLN A 194 1.12 1.55 24.87
CA GLN A 194 1.22 0.20 25.45
C GLN A 194 -0.09 -0.37 26.01
N PRO A 195 -0.94 0.36 26.78
CA PRO A 195 -2.16 -0.24 27.33
C PRO A 195 -3.14 -0.72 26.24
N ILE A 196 -3.22 0.04 25.13
CA ILE A 196 -4.10 -0.28 24.00
C ILE A 196 -3.50 -1.46 23.22
N LEU A 197 -2.18 -1.50 23.08
CA LEU A 197 -1.48 -2.60 22.43
C LEU A 197 -1.66 -3.93 23.18
N GLU A 198 -1.58 -3.91 24.51
CA GLU A 198 -1.83 -5.09 25.36
C GLU A 198 -3.27 -5.58 25.24
N GLN A 199 -4.25 -4.67 25.27
CA GLN A 199 -5.65 -5.01 25.04
C GLN A 199 -5.87 -5.62 23.63
N GLY A 200 -5.27 -5.02 22.60
CA GLY A 200 -5.36 -5.52 21.24
C GLY A 200 -4.74 -6.91 21.08
N LYS A 201 -3.63 -7.20 21.78
CA LYS A 201 -3.02 -8.53 21.85
C LYS A 201 -3.94 -9.54 22.53
N ALA A 202 -4.53 -9.19 23.66
CA ALA A 202 -5.47 -10.08 24.36
C ALA A 202 -6.69 -10.40 23.48
N ALA A 203 -7.25 -9.41 22.79
CA ALA A 203 -8.35 -9.62 21.86
C ALA A 203 -7.94 -10.52 20.68
N ALA A 204 -6.76 -10.30 20.08
CA ALA A 204 -6.27 -11.15 18.99
C ALA A 204 -6.00 -12.59 19.44
N MET A 205 -5.47 -12.81 20.64
CA MET A 205 -5.27 -14.15 21.22
C MET A 205 -6.59 -14.88 21.40
N ALA A 206 -7.63 -14.21 21.89
CA ALA A 206 -8.96 -14.81 22.01
C ALA A 206 -9.49 -15.32 20.66
N PHE A 207 -9.27 -14.59 19.56
CA PHE A 207 -9.65 -15.05 18.22
C PHE A 207 -8.86 -16.30 17.75
N LEU A 208 -7.60 -16.44 18.16
CA LEU A 208 -6.78 -17.60 17.82
C LEU A 208 -7.14 -18.83 18.65
N ASP A 209 -7.58 -18.63 19.90
CA ASP A 209 -8.07 -19.71 20.77
C ASP A 209 -9.47 -20.18 20.36
N ASP A 210 -10.32 -19.26 19.87
CA ASP A 210 -11.70 -19.53 19.43
C ASP A 210 -11.79 -20.16 18.04
N THR A 211 -10.70 -20.22 17.24
CA THR A 211 -10.75 -20.98 15.99
C THR A 211 -10.85 -22.47 16.32
N PRO A 212 -11.99 -23.13 16.08
CA PRO A 212 -12.02 -24.58 16.19
C PRO A 212 -11.01 -25.10 15.17
N GLU A 213 -10.05 -25.91 15.62
CA GLU A 213 -9.34 -26.79 14.70
C GLU A 213 -10.43 -27.47 13.86
N VAL A 214 -10.45 -27.18 12.56
CA VAL A 214 -11.31 -27.91 11.63
C VAL A 214 -10.70 -29.30 11.57
N VAL A 215 -11.04 -30.12 12.57
CA VAL A 215 -10.99 -31.56 12.47
C VAL A 215 -11.95 -31.87 11.34
N THR A 216 -11.41 -32.03 10.14
CA THR A 216 -12.12 -32.71 9.07
C THR A 216 -12.27 -34.15 9.56
N ASP A 217 -13.27 -34.39 10.40
CA ASP A 217 -13.68 -35.73 10.73
C ASP A 217 -14.13 -36.35 9.40
N ASP A 218 -13.34 -37.30 8.87
CA ASP A 218 -13.62 -38.13 7.70
C ASP A 218 -14.98 -38.90 7.76
N VAL A 219 -15.77 -38.64 8.80
CA VAL A 219 -17.07 -39.22 9.14
C VAL A 219 -18.16 -38.74 8.17
N ASP A 220 -18.07 -37.51 7.67
CA ASP A 220 -19.12 -36.94 6.80
C ASP A 220 -19.03 -37.45 5.35
N ILE A 221 -17.85 -37.85 4.86
CA ILE A 221 -17.69 -38.36 3.49
C ILE A 221 -18.26 -39.78 3.37
N LYS A 222 -18.03 -40.65 4.37
CA LYS A 222 -18.58 -42.02 4.38
C LYS A 222 -20.11 -42.05 4.45
N SER A 223 -20.69 -41.14 5.24
CA SER A 223 -22.15 -41.02 5.37
C SER A 223 -22.82 -40.62 4.05
N LEU A 224 -22.12 -39.86 3.19
CA LEU A 224 -22.60 -39.49 1.86
C LEU A 224 -22.43 -40.60 0.83
N GLU A 225 -21.38 -41.42 0.94
CA GLU A 225 -21.19 -42.59 0.06
C GLU A 225 -22.26 -43.67 0.28
N ASP A 226 -22.63 -43.95 1.53
CA ASP A 226 -23.66 -44.94 1.88
C ASP A 226 -25.07 -44.56 1.34
N LEU A 227 -25.37 -43.25 1.30
CA LEU A 227 -26.60 -42.71 0.72
C LEU A 227 -26.65 -42.87 -0.81
N ILE A 228 -25.50 -42.78 -1.49
CA ILE A 228 -25.42 -42.96 -2.94
C ILE A 228 -25.53 -44.45 -3.29
N THR A 229 -24.92 -45.35 -2.51
CA THR A 229 -24.97 -46.80 -2.79
C THR A 229 -26.32 -47.45 -2.55
N THR A 230 -27.17 -46.87 -1.69
CA THR A 230 -28.51 -47.42 -1.37
C THR A 230 -29.55 -47.16 -2.47
N THR A 231 -29.24 -46.33 -3.47
CA THR A 231 -30.16 -45.96 -4.56
C THR A 231 -29.92 -46.72 -5.88
N LYS A 232 -29.15 -47.82 -5.85
CA LYS A 232 -28.85 -48.64 -7.03
C LYS A 232 -29.42 -50.06 -6.94
#